data_AF-A0A7J7VZQ6-F1
#
_entry.id   AF-A0A7J7VZQ6-F1
#
_cell.length_a   1.000
_cell.length_b   1.000
_cell.length_c   1.000
_cell.angle_alpha   90.00
_cell.angle_beta   90.00
_cell.angle_gamma   90.00
#
_symmetry.space_group_name_H-M   'P 1'
#
loop_
_entity.id
_entity.type
_entity.pdbx_description
1 polymer ?
#
loop_
_entity_poly.entity_id
_entity_poly.type
_entity_poly.pdbx_seq_one_letter_code
_entity_poly.pdbx_strand_id
1 'polypeptide(L)'
;MSRLEAKKPSLCKSEPLTSERVRATLLVLKGIVASCYGPSGRLKQLHNGLGGSVCTTSQSSALLANLSVTHPILKILTTSVQNHVSCFSDCGLFTAILCCNLIENVQRLDLTPTTLIKLNKHLLNLCTSYLQSEVCGCRIPVDFSSTQILLCLVRSVLTSKPACMLTRKEVDHISTLILRAFLLTIPENAGDHISLGSSIIVPLKGQRVVDSTVLPGILIELSEIRLMKILPVKKSDSLKVALFRVSLSGDLSDTGEGSVVVSYGVSLENAVLDQLLNLGRQLVSDHVDLVLCQKVIHPSLKQFLGVHRVLAIDRVGAALMEPLSKVTGTQPIGSLGSISPSSYGSVKDLCTAKFGFKWFLHLIPNEATVCSLLLCNRNGTAWDELKLTCQTALHVLQLTIKEPCVLLGGGCTETHLAAYIRHKVFPTWRSKGRNDEFQKHPLVTRVLPLGPHIMFPCTANNNPGMSYTFRGTSLC
;
A
#
# COMPACT_ATOMS: atom_id res chain seq x y z
N MET A 1 -10.42 37.46 20.94
CA MET A 1 -11.29 37.95 19.84
C MET A 1 -10.92 37.24 18.55
N SER A 2 -11.59 36.13 18.24
CA SER A 2 -11.47 35.46 16.95
C SER A 2 -12.12 36.33 15.87
N ARG A 3 -11.34 36.84 14.91
CA ARG A 3 -11.87 37.56 13.76
C ARG A 3 -12.70 36.58 12.92
N LEU A 4 -14.02 36.70 13.01
CA LEU A 4 -14.96 36.15 12.04
C LEU A 4 -14.75 36.90 10.72
N GLU A 5 -13.85 36.39 9.87
CA GLU A 5 -13.83 36.85 8.48
C GLU A 5 -15.11 36.37 7.79
N ALA A 6 -15.87 37.30 7.23
CA ALA A 6 -17.02 36.99 6.41
C ALA A 6 -16.59 36.08 5.26
N LYS A 7 -17.22 34.90 5.16
CA LYS A 7 -16.97 33.92 4.10
C LYS A 7 -17.18 34.61 2.74
N LYS A 8 -16.09 34.95 2.04
CA LYS A 8 -16.17 35.56 0.72
C LYS A 8 -17.01 34.68 -0.20
N PRO A 9 -17.91 35.25 -1.02
CA PRO A 9 -18.71 34.47 -1.96
C PRO A 9 -17.77 33.66 -2.85
N SER A 10 -18.12 32.39 -3.10
CA SER A 10 -17.35 31.51 -3.98
C SER A 10 -17.43 32.04 -5.41
N LEU A 11 -16.42 32.82 -5.80
CA LEU A 11 -16.23 33.29 -7.18
C LEU A 11 -15.83 32.10 -8.06
N CYS A 12 -16.77 31.62 -8.88
CA CYS A 12 -16.46 30.66 -9.93
C CYS A 12 -15.78 31.39 -11.09
N LYS A 13 -14.44 31.40 -11.11
CA LYS A 13 -13.67 31.90 -12.25
C LYS A 13 -13.37 30.74 -13.19
N SER A 14 -13.94 30.76 -14.40
CA SER A 14 -13.54 29.88 -15.49
C SER A 14 -12.39 30.52 -16.26
N GLU A 15 -11.15 30.25 -15.86
CA GLU A 15 -10.00 30.57 -16.71
C GLU A 15 -9.85 29.46 -17.78
N PRO A 16 -9.69 29.80 -19.07
CA PRO A 16 -9.47 28.79 -20.10
C PRO A 16 -8.13 28.09 -19.87
N LEU A 17 -8.00 26.85 -20.33
CA LEU A 17 -6.74 26.09 -20.26
C LEU A 17 -5.59 26.80 -21.00
N THR A 18 -5.88 27.71 -21.92
CA THR A 18 -4.90 28.53 -22.65
C THR A 18 -4.35 29.70 -21.82
N SER A 19 -4.92 29.98 -20.65
CA SER A 19 -4.42 31.00 -19.72
C SER A 19 -2.95 30.75 -19.38
N GLU A 20 -2.13 31.79 -19.50
CA GLU A 20 -0.71 31.73 -19.17
C GLU A 20 -0.49 31.32 -17.71
N ARG A 21 -1.36 31.77 -16.79
CA ARG A 21 -1.34 31.40 -15.37
C ARG A 21 -1.54 29.90 -15.18
N VAL A 22 -2.50 29.31 -15.91
CA VAL A 22 -2.76 27.87 -15.87
C VAL A 22 -1.55 27.10 -16.38
N ARG A 23 -0.99 27.52 -17.52
CA ARG A 23 0.20 26.91 -18.11
C ARG A 23 1.40 26.97 -17.17
N ALA A 24 1.68 28.12 -16.57
CA ALA A 24 2.77 28.29 -15.61
C ALA A 24 2.60 27.35 -14.40
N THR A 25 1.39 27.26 -13.85
CA THR A 25 1.12 26.41 -12.69
C THR A 25 1.25 24.91 -13.05
N LEU A 26 0.80 24.50 -14.24
CA LEU A 26 0.98 23.13 -14.74
C LEU A 26 2.46 22.78 -14.94
N LEU A 27 3.26 23.71 -15.46
CA LEU A 27 4.71 23.51 -15.63
C LEU A 27 5.42 23.34 -14.29
N VAL A 28 5.04 24.10 -13.27
CA VAL A 28 5.56 23.94 -11.90
C VAL A 28 5.22 22.54 -11.37
N LEU A 29 3.96 22.12 -11.46
CA LEU A 29 3.54 20.79 -11.01
C LEU A 29 4.33 19.70 -11.74
N LYS A 30 4.42 19.78 -13.08
CA LYS A 30 5.19 18.87 -13.92
C LYS A 30 6.65 18.80 -13.48
N GLY A 31 7.29 19.94 -13.20
CA GLY A 31 8.67 20.00 -12.72
C GLY A 31 8.85 19.30 -11.37
N ILE A 32 7.90 19.47 -10.45
CA ILE A 32 7.91 18.79 -9.14
C ILE A 32 7.84 17.27 -9.31
N VAL A 33 6.86 16.77 -10.09
CA VAL A 33 6.66 15.31 -10.25
C VAL A 33 7.74 14.67 -11.12
N ALA A 34 8.16 15.31 -12.21
CA ALA A 34 9.16 14.78 -13.13
C ALA A 34 10.54 14.68 -12.47
N SER A 35 10.90 15.64 -11.62
CA SER A 35 12.17 15.57 -10.90
C SER A 35 12.19 14.48 -9.81
N CYS A 36 11.05 13.89 -9.45
CA CYS A 36 10.93 12.77 -8.50
C CYS A 36 10.87 11.39 -9.19
N TYR A 37 10.74 11.36 -10.51
CA TYR A 37 10.37 10.15 -11.24
C TYR A 37 11.56 9.21 -11.48
N GLY A 38 11.34 7.91 -11.22
CA GLY A 38 12.28 6.84 -11.50
C GLY A 38 13.34 6.59 -10.42
N PRO A 39 14.20 5.57 -10.60
CA PRO A 39 15.22 5.18 -9.61
C PRO A 39 16.24 6.27 -9.28
N SER A 40 16.51 7.17 -10.23
CA SER A 40 17.40 8.33 -10.07
C SER A 40 16.65 9.62 -9.75
N GLY A 41 15.38 9.52 -9.35
CA GLY A 41 14.56 10.66 -8.96
C GLY A 41 15.09 11.37 -7.71
N ARG A 42 14.91 12.69 -7.67
CA ARG A 42 15.26 13.52 -6.51
C ARG A 42 14.21 13.40 -5.42
N LEU A 43 14.67 13.29 -4.18
CA LEU A 43 13.80 13.22 -3.01
C LEU A 43 13.05 14.54 -2.81
N LYS A 44 11.83 14.44 -2.26
CA LYS A 44 11.01 15.59 -1.86
C LYS A 44 10.96 15.68 -0.36
N GLN A 45 11.38 16.81 0.16
CA GLN A 45 11.29 17.15 1.57
C GLN A 45 10.08 18.08 1.74
N LEU A 46 9.07 17.59 2.44
CA LEU A 46 7.78 18.23 2.63
C LEU A 46 7.70 18.75 4.06
N HIS A 47 7.48 20.05 4.18
CA HIS A 47 7.37 20.76 5.44
C HIS A 47 5.91 21.14 5.68
N ASN A 48 5.38 20.80 6.84
CA ASN A 48 4.05 21.26 7.24
C ASN A 48 4.12 22.72 7.71
N GLY A 49 3.14 23.54 7.33
CA GLY A 49 3.08 24.96 7.68
C GLY A 49 2.88 25.25 9.17
N LEU A 50 2.50 24.23 9.96
CA LEU A 50 2.31 24.32 11.42
C LEU A 50 3.60 24.04 12.22
N GLY A 51 4.72 23.77 11.55
CA GLY A 51 5.93 23.23 12.19
C GLY A 51 5.79 21.75 12.55
N GLY A 52 6.91 21.08 12.85
CA GLY A 52 6.93 19.67 13.25
C GLY A 52 7.59 18.73 12.24
N SER A 53 7.03 17.53 12.08
CA SER A 53 7.67 16.43 11.34
C SER A 53 7.89 16.77 9.87
N VAL A 54 9.13 16.61 9.41
CA VAL A 54 9.50 16.69 8.00
C VAL A 54 9.28 15.33 7.35
N CYS A 55 8.48 15.28 6.28
CA CYS A 55 8.33 14.07 5.47
C CYS A 55 9.32 14.12 4.31
N THR A 56 10.22 13.14 4.21
CA THR A 56 11.08 12.96 3.03
C THR A 56 10.58 11.76 2.25
N THR A 57 10.23 11.95 0.97
CA THR A 57 9.64 10.88 0.16
C THR A 57 10.07 10.93 -1.30
N SER A 58 10.07 9.76 -1.94
CA SER A 58 10.16 9.56 -3.39
C SER A 58 8.86 9.04 -4.00
N GLN A 59 7.82 8.84 -3.19
CA GLN A 59 6.56 8.24 -3.61
C GLN A 59 5.48 9.25 -3.95
N SER A 60 4.67 8.93 -4.97
CA SER A 60 3.50 9.74 -5.34
C SER A 60 2.45 9.78 -4.24
N SER A 61 2.22 8.69 -3.52
CA SER A 61 1.20 8.63 -2.44
C SER A 61 1.47 9.67 -1.36
N ALA A 62 2.68 9.66 -0.79
CA ALA A 62 3.10 10.61 0.22
C ALA A 62 3.25 12.03 -0.34
N LEU A 63 3.81 12.20 -1.55
CA LEU A 63 3.95 13.52 -2.18
C LEU A 63 2.60 14.19 -2.40
N LEU A 64 1.65 13.50 -3.04
CA LEU A 64 0.36 14.08 -3.41
C LEU A 64 -0.56 14.26 -2.20
N ALA A 65 -0.44 13.44 -1.15
CA ALA A 65 -1.22 13.62 0.08
C ALA A 65 -0.83 14.89 0.85
N ASN A 66 0.44 15.29 0.76
CA ASN A 66 0.97 16.47 1.45
C ASN A 66 1.06 17.72 0.55
N LEU A 67 0.72 17.61 -0.73
CA LEU A 67 0.75 18.74 -1.66
C LEU A 67 -0.54 19.56 -1.56
N SER A 68 -0.47 20.75 -0.97
CA SER A 68 -1.60 21.68 -0.91
C SER A 68 -1.75 22.43 -2.24
N VAL A 69 -2.81 22.13 -3.00
CA VAL A 69 -3.08 22.75 -4.29
C VAL A 69 -4.33 23.63 -4.25
N THR A 70 -4.19 24.90 -4.61
CA THR A 70 -5.28 25.89 -4.62
C THR A 70 -5.94 26.03 -5.99
N HIS A 71 -5.17 25.87 -7.08
CA HIS A 71 -5.67 26.09 -8.44
C HIS A 71 -6.68 24.99 -8.84
N PRO A 72 -7.91 25.32 -9.30
CA PRO A 72 -8.97 24.33 -9.58
C PRO A 72 -8.56 23.23 -10.54
N ILE A 73 -7.89 23.58 -11.65
CA ILE A 73 -7.43 22.61 -12.66
C ILE A 73 -6.42 21.62 -12.08
N LEU A 74 -5.45 22.10 -11.30
CA LEU A 74 -4.49 21.21 -10.65
C LEU A 74 -5.14 20.41 -9.52
N LYS A 75 -6.17 20.94 -8.86
CA LYS A 75 -6.94 20.18 -7.87
C LYS A 75 -7.61 18.97 -8.54
N ILE A 76 -8.26 19.16 -9.69
CA ILE A 76 -8.83 18.05 -10.47
C ILE A 76 -7.74 17.04 -10.85
N LEU A 77 -6.63 17.50 -11.43
CA LEU A 77 -5.53 16.61 -11.84
C LEU A 77 -4.95 15.84 -10.64
N THR A 78 -4.64 16.53 -9.55
CA THR A 78 -4.05 15.92 -8.33
C THR A 78 -5.01 14.91 -7.72
N THR A 79 -6.31 15.22 -7.63
CA THR A 79 -7.32 14.29 -7.14
C THR A 79 -7.49 13.08 -8.07
N SER A 80 -7.44 13.26 -9.39
CA SER A 80 -7.46 12.12 -10.33
C SER A 80 -6.24 11.21 -10.16
N VAL A 81 -5.05 11.77 -9.96
CA VAL A 81 -3.84 10.97 -9.71
C VAL A 81 -3.90 10.30 -8.33
N GLN A 82 -4.39 10.98 -7.30
CA GLN A 82 -4.62 10.37 -5.99
C GLN A 82 -5.57 9.17 -6.08
N ASN A 83 -6.65 9.29 -6.88
CA ASN A 83 -7.57 8.18 -7.12
C ASN A 83 -6.89 7.00 -7.84
N HIS A 84 -6.04 7.27 -8.82
CA HIS A 84 -5.22 6.22 -9.45
C HIS A 84 -4.32 5.52 -8.41
N VAL A 85 -3.64 6.28 -7.55
CA VAL A 85 -2.78 5.72 -6.50
C VAL A 85 -3.60 4.94 -5.46
N SER A 86 -4.83 5.34 -5.12
CA SER A 86 -5.66 4.54 -4.22
C SER A 86 -6.12 3.22 -4.86
N CYS A 87 -6.35 3.19 -6.18
CA CYS A 87 -6.80 1.99 -6.88
C CYS A 87 -5.66 1.02 -7.20
N PHE A 88 -4.46 1.52 -7.53
CA PHE A 88 -3.35 0.71 -8.06
C PHE A 88 -2.09 0.74 -7.19
N SER A 89 -2.00 1.66 -6.22
CA SER A 89 -0.84 1.88 -5.32
C SER A 89 0.52 2.18 -5.96
N ASP A 90 0.61 2.24 -7.28
CA ASP A 90 1.82 2.60 -8.02
C ASP A 90 1.52 3.58 -9.18
N CYS A 91 2.54 3.92 -9.97
CA CYS A 91 2.46 4.72 -11.21
C CYS A 91 1.91 6.15 -11.07
N GLY A 92 1.65 6.66 -9.87
CA GLY A 92 1.09 8.00 -9.67
C GLY A 92 1.94 9.14 -10.25
N LEU A 93 3.28 9.09 -10.11
CA LEU A 93 4.17 10.09 -10.70
C LEU A 93 4.11 10.05 -12.23
N PHE A 94 4.11 8.85 -12.82
CA PHE A 94 4.00 8.68 -14.27
C PHE A 94 2.67 9.23 -14.79
N THR A 95 1.56 8.88 -14.14
CA THR A 95 0.22 9.35 -14.49
C THR A 95 0.15 10.88 -14.46
N ALA A 96 0.71 11.53 -13.42
CA ALA A 96 0.78 12.98 -13.35
C ALA A 96 1.59 13.59 -14.52
N ILE A 97 2.76 13.03 -14.81
CA ILE A 97 3.63 13.49 -15.91
C ILE A 97 2.93 13.32 -17.26
N LEU A 98 2.28 12.17 -17.49
CA LEU A 98 1.55 11.87 -18.70
C LEU A 98 0.40 12.87 -18.91
N CYS A 99 -0.40 13.12 -17.88
CA CYS A 99 -1.47 14.11 -17.94
C CYS A 99 -0.94 15.52 -18.27
N CYS A 100 0.12 15.97 -17.60
CA CYS A 100 0.73 17.27 -17.88
C CYS A 100 1.25 17.36 -19.33
N ASN A 101 1.92 16.32 -19.82
CA ASN A 101 2.43 16.27 -21.20
C ASN A 101 1.30 16.27 -22.23
N LEU A 102 0.22 15.53 -21.99
CA LEU A 102 -0.93 15.52 -22.91
C LEU A 102 -1.58 16.90 -22.99
N ILE A 103 -1.80 17.57 -21.86
CA ILE A 103 -2.38 18.93 -21.83
C ILE A 103 -1.45 19.91 -22.56
N GLU A 104 -0.15 19.87 -22.29
CA GLU A 104 0.83 20.75 -22.93
C GLU A 104 0.91 20.53 -24.44
N ASN A 105 0.88 19.28 -24.91
CA ASN A 105 0.88 18.97 -26.34
C ASN A 105 -0.42 19.44 -27.00
N VAL A 106 -1.56 19.24 -26.35
CA VAL A 106 -2.86 19.69 -26.87
C VAL A 106 -2.91 21.21 -27.00
N GLN A 107 -2.34 21.96 -26.04
CA GLN A 107 -2.24 23.42 -26.11
C GLN A 107 -1.39 23.95 -27.27
N ARG A 108 -0.47 23.13 -27.80
CA ARG A 108 0.38 23.49 -28.96
C ARG A 108 -0.28 23.18 -30.30
N LEU A 109 -1.36 22.41 -30.30
CA LEU A 109 -2.10 22.04 -31.50
C LEU A 109 -3.26 23.01 -31.69
N ASP A 110 -3.33 23.67 -32.84
CA ASP A 110 -4.45 24.55 -33.22
C ASP A 110 -5.66 23.73 -33.70
N LEU A 111 -6.18 22.86 -32.83
CA LEU A 111 -7.35 22.02 -33.10
C LEU A 111 -8.51 22.37 -32.17
N THR A 112 -9.74 22.19 -32.66
CA THR A 112 -10.93 22.40 -31.83
C THR A 112 -10.99 21.39 -30.68
N PRO A 113 -11.46 21.78 -29.48
CA PRO A 113 -11.54 20.89 -28.33
C PRO A 113 -12.32 19.59 -28.61
N THR A 114 -13.37 19.66 -29.42
CA THR A 114 -14.18 18.50 -29.83
C THR A 114 -13.38 17.50 -30.65
N THR A 115 -12.55 17.98 -31.57
CA THR A 115 -11.64 17.14 -32.38
C THR A 115 -10.58 16.50 -31.50
N LEU A 116 -9.98 17.27 -30.58
CA LEU A 116 -8.98 16.79 -29.64
C LEU A 116 -9.50 15.69 -28.72
N ILE A 117 -10.74 15.82 -28.23
CA ILE A 117 -11.39 14.77 -27.42
C ILE A 117 -11.58 13.49 -28.24
N LYS A 118 -12.09 13.61 -29.47
CA LYS A 118 -12.28 12.45 -30.36
C LYS A 118 -10.95 11.77 -30.69
N LEU A 119 -9.91 12.55 -30.99
CA LEU A 119 -8.57 12.05 -31.28
C LEU A 119 -7.98 11.29 -30.08
N ASN A 120 -7.99 11.89 -28.88
CA ASN A 120 -7.47 11.25 -27.68
C ASN A 120 -8.24 9.98 -27.32
N LYS A 121 -9.56 9.94 -27.50
CA LYS A 121 -10.36 8.71 -27.33
C LYS A 121 -9.95 7.63 -28.32
N HIS A 122 -9.74 7.99 -29.58
CA HIS A 122 -9.30 7.04 -30.60
C HIS A 122 -7.90 6.47 -30.28
N LEU A 123 -6.95 7.33 -29.92
CA LEU A 123 -5.60 6.92 -29.54
C LEU A 123 -5.61 6.04 -28.28
N LEU A 124 -6.41 6.38 -27.28
CA LEU A 124 -6.58 5.57 -26.07
C LEU A 124 -7.07 4.16 -26.43
N ASN A 125 -8.13 4.05 -27.23
CA ASN A 125 -8.67 2.75 -27.66
C ASN A 125 -7.64 1.93 -28.45
N LEU A 126 -6.86 2.58 -29.31
CA LEU A 126 -5.80 1.93 -30.08
C LEU A 126 -4.68 1.40 -29.17
N CYS A 127 -4.31 2.14 -28.13
CA CYS A 127 -3.32 1.71 -27.15
C CYS A 127 -3.85 0.56 -26.28
N THR A 128 -5.06 0.68 -25.72
CA THR A 128 -5.61 -0.32 -24.81
C THR A 128 -5.87 -1.65 -25.53
N SER A 129 -6.45 -1.60 -26.74
CA SER A 129 -6.66 -2.81 -27.55
C SER A 129 -5.34 -3.53 -27.88
N TYR A 130 -4.27 -2.77 -28.17
CA TYR A 130 -2.96 -3.36 -28.42
C TYR A 130 -2.34 -3.98 -27.16
N LEU A 131 -2.39 -3.30 -26.01
CA LEU A 131 -1.88 -3.82 -24.73
C LEU A 131 -2.64 -5.06 -24.23
N GLN A 132 -3.91 -5.19 -24.62
CA GLN A 132 -4.74 -6.36 -24.33
C GLN A 132 -4.56 -7.50 -25.33
N SER A 133 -3.91 -7.25 -26.47
CA SER A 133 -3.70 -8.25 -27.50
C SER A 133 -2.49 -9.15 -27.21
N GLU A 134 -2.58 -10.42 -27.57
CA GLU A 134 -1.48 -11.40 -27.52
C GLU A 134 -0.29 -11.02 -28.41
N VAL A 135 -0.49 -10.09 -29.35
CA VAL A 135 0.55 -9.61 -30.27
C VAL A 135 1.43 -8.52 -29.63
N CYS A 136 1.09 -8.00 -28.44
CA CYS A 136 1.96 -7.02 -27.76
C CYS A 136 3.25 -7.68 -27.28
N GLY A 137 4.34 -7.43 -28.00
CA GLY A 137 5.70 -7.84 -27.60
C GLY A 137 6.22 -7.18 -26.30
N CYS A 138 5.39 -6.34 -25.68
CA CYS A 138 5.61 -5.66 -24.41
C CYS A 138 4.97 -6.38 -23.21
N ARG A 139 4.10 -7.35 -23.47
CA ARG A 139 3.29 -8.08 -22.48
C ARG A 139 3.93 -9.42 -22.20
N ILE A 140 4.07 -9.75 -20.93
CA ILE A 140 4.62 -11.02 -20.46
C ILE A 140 3.55 -11.68 -19.58
N PRO A 141 3.07 -12.89 -19.93
CA PRO A 141 2.18 -13.64 -19.06
C PRO A 141 2.90 -14.08 -17.78
N VAL A 142 2.20 -14.05 -16.65
CA VAL A 142 2.75 -14.45 -15.36
C VAL A 142 2.40 -15.91 -15.11
N ASP A 143 3.43 -16.75 -15.00
CA ASP A 143 3.30 -18.11 -14.48
C ASP A 143 3.50 -18.10 -12.96
N PHE A 144 2.45 -18.43 -12.21
CA PHE A 144 2.48 -18.49 -10.74
C PHE A 144 3.23 -19.73 -10.20
N SER A 145 3.57 -20.69 -11.07
CA SER A 145 4.43 -21.82 -10.71
C SER A 145 5.88 -21.36 -10.45
N SER A 146 6.28 -20.22 -11.02
CA SER A 146 7.60 -19.63 -10.85
C SER A 146 7.56 -18.36 -10.01
N THR A 147 8.40 -18.31 -8.98
CA THR A 147 8.55 -17.12 -8.12
C THR A 147 9.41 -16.03 -8.76
N GLN A 148 10.07 -16.31 -9.88
CA GLN A 148 11.07 -15.41 -10.47
C GLN A 148 10.45 -14.11 -10.96
N ILE A 149 9.33 -14.17 -11.68
CA ILE A 149 8.64 -12.97 -12.20
C ILE A 149 8.13 -12.12 -11.03
N LEU A 150 7.53 -12.76 -10.02
CA LEU A 150 7.02 -12.08 -8.82
C LEU A 150 8.16 -11.39 -8.04
N LEU A 151 9.31 -12.05 -7.88
CA LEU A 151 10.50 -11.43 -7.28
C LEU A 151 11.01 -10.25 -8.10
N CYS A 152 11.04 -10.37 -9.43
CA CYS A 152 11.45 -9.28 -10.31
C CYS A 152 10.52 -8.05 -10.20
N LEU A 153 9.20 -8.27 -10.09
CA LEU A 153 8.24 -7.19 -9.85
C LEU A 153 8.51 -6.47 -8.53
N VAL A 154 8.66 -7.21 -7.44
CA VAL A 154 8.92 -6.64 -6.11
C VAL A 154 10.25 -5.87 -6.11
N ARG A 155 11.30 -6.43 -6.71
CA ARG A 155 12.60 -5.77 -6.88
C ARG A 155 12.47 -4.47 -7.67
N SER A 156 11.69 -4.47 -8.75
CA SER A 156 11.44 -3.26 -9.56
C SER A 156 10.79 -2.15 -8.74
N VAL A 157 9.78 -2.49 -7.93
CA VAL A 157 9.14 -1.54 -7.01
C VAL A 157 10.14 -0.98 -6.02
N LEU A 158 10.91 -1.83 -5.32
CA LEU A 158 11.86 -1.39 -4.29
C LEU A 158 13.01 -0.53 -4.85
N THR A 159 13.62 -0.97 -5.96
CA THR A 159 14.75 -0.27 -6.58
C THR A 159 14.37 1.09 -7.14
N SER A 160 13.09 1.32 -7.46
CA SER A 160 12.58 2.61 -7.91
C SER A 160 12.40 3.65 -6.79
N LYS A 161 12.65 3.29 -5.52
CA LYS A 161 12.36 4.13 -4.34
C LYS A 161 13.64 4.51 -3.58
N PRO A 162 14.42 5.50 -4.07
CA PRO A 162 15.70 5.86 -3.48
C PRO A 162 15.61 6.35 -2.02
N ALA A 163 14.45 6.89 -1.58
CA ALA A 163 14.25 7.31 -0.19
C ALA A 163 14.23 6.15 0.81
N CYS A 164 14.09 4.89 0.36
CA CYS A 164 14.23 3.73 1.24
C CYS A 164 15.68 3.50 1.69
N MET A 165 16.67 4.07 0.97
CA MET A 165 18.10 3.97 1.25
C MET A 165 18.62 2.53 1.38
N LEU A 166 18.09 1.62 0.56
CA LEU A 166 18.46 0.20 0.59
C LEU A 166 19.70 -0.09 -0.25
N THR A 167 20.58 -0.93 0.28
CA THR A 167 21.64 -1.58 -0.51
C THR A 167 21.06 -2.72 -1.37
N ARG A 168 21.81 -3.18 -2.39
CA ARG A 168 21.36 -4.30 -3.24
C ARG A 168 21.01 -5.57 -2.44
N LYS A 169 21.83 -5.91 -1.44
CA LYS A 169 21.60 -7.07 -0.56
C LYS A 169 20.31 -6.92 0.26
N GLU A 170 20.02 -5.70 0.74
CA GLU A 170 18.80 -5.42 1.49
C GLU A 170 17.56 -5.42 0.59
N VAL A 171 17.67 -4.94 -0.66
CA VAL A 171 16.60 -5.07 -1.65
C VAL A 171 16.26 -6.54 -1.88
N ASP A 172 17.25 -7.41 -2.06
CA ASP A 172 17.03 -8.85 -2.24
C ASP A 172 16.34 -9.48 -1.02
N HIS A 173 16.85 -9.19 0.19
CA HIS A 173 16.26 -9.69 1.44
C HIS A 173 14.79 -9.27 1.59
N ILE A 174 14.50 -7.97 1.45
CA ILE A 174 13.14 -7.44 1.57
C ILE A 174 12.24 -7.96 0.46
N SER A 175 12.76 -8.15 -0.76
CA SER A 175 11.98 -8.73 -1.87
C SER A 175 11.51 -10.14 -1.55
N THR A 176 12.41 -10.98 -1.02
CA THR A 176 12.08 -12.34 -0.60
C THR A 176 11.06 -12.35 0.54
N LEU A 177 11.19 -11.44 1.51
CA LEU A 177 10.23 -11.33 2.62
C LEU A 177 8.85 -10.88 2.18
N ILE A 178 8.76 -9.88 1.28
CA ILE A 178 7.48 -9.42 0.72
C ILE A 178 6.81 -10.55 -0.05
N LEU A 179 7.56 -11.27 -0.90
CA LEU A 179 6.99 -12.40 -1.63
C LEU A 179 6.52 -13.49 -0.69
N ARG A 180 7.32 -13.84 0.33
CA ARG A 180 6.92 -14.84 1.33
C ARG A 180 5.67 -14.39 2.09
N ALA A 181 5.58 -13.11 2.47
CA ALA A 181 4.38 -12.55 3.09
C ALA A 181 3.16 -12.68 2.17
N PHE A 182 3.30 -12.33 0.90
CA PHE A 182 2.24 -12.47 -0.09
C PHE A 182 1.79 -13.92 -0.26
N LEU A 183 2.71 -14.88 -0.39
CA LEU A 183 2.38 -16.29 -0.53
C LEU A 183 1.62 -16.84 0.70
N LEU A 184 1.97 -16.39 1.90
CA LEU A 184 1.23 -16.76 3.11
C LEU A 184 -0.21 -16.24 3.10
N THR A 185 -0.49 -15.12 2.41
CA THR A 185 -1.87 -14.61 2.30
C THR A 185 -2.74 -15.39 1.32
N ILE A 186 -2.18 -16.30 0.52
CA ILE A 186 -2.93 -17.12 -0.43
C ILE A 186 -3.44 -18.36 0.31
N PRO A 187 -4.77 -18.57 0.42
CA PRO A 187 -5.32 -19.75 1.09
C PRO A 187 -5.01 -21.03 0.30
N GLU A 188 -4.68 -22.11 1.02
CA GLU A 188 -4.37 -23.42 0.41
C GLU A 188 -5.59 -24.05 -0.30
N ASN A 189 -6.80 -23.77 0.19
CA ASN A 189 -8.08 -24.26 -0.36
C ASN A 189 -8.81 -23.18 -1.17
N ALA A 190 -8.11 -22.62 -2.16
CA ALA A 190 -8.70 -21.67 -3.09
C ALA A 190 -9.73 -22.36 -4.01
N GLY A 191 -11.02 -22.28 -3.68
CA GLY A 191 -12.11 -22.50 -4.66
C GLY A 191 -12.18 -21.37 -5.69
N ASP A 192 -13.28 -21.30 -6.47
CA ASP A 192 -13.47 -20.30 -7.54
C ASP A 192 -13.45 -18.82 -7.07
N HIS A 193 -13.52 -18.57 -5.76
CA HIS A 193 -13.41 -17.23 -5.17
C HIS A 193 -12.23 -17.14 -4.19
N ILE A 194 -11.07 -16.70 -4.69
CA ILE A 194 -9.87 -16.47 -3.88
C ILE A 194 -10.01 -15.17 -3.09
N SER A 195 -10.47 -15.25 -1.84
CA SER A 195 -10.32 -14.15 -0.89
C SER A 195 -8.92 -14.18 -0.30
N LEU A 196 -8.07 -13.25 -0.76
CA LEU A 196 -6.73 -13.11 -0.20
C LEU A 196 -6.82 -12.67 1.26
N GLY A 197 -5.94 -13.24 2.07
CA GLY A 197 -5.76 -12.81 3.44
C GLY A 197 -5.03 -11.48 3.54
N SER A 198 -4.40 -11.22 4.70
CA SER A 198 -3.86 -9.89 5.02
C SER A 198 -2.43 -9.98 5.55
N SER A 199 -1.54 -9.11 5.05
CA SER A 199 -0.21 -8.93 5.63
C SER A 199 -0.17 -7.67 6.50
N ILE A 200 0.27 -7.80 7.74
CA ILE A 200 0.39 -6.69 8.69
C ILE A 200 1.85 -6.27 8.78
N ILE A 201 2.14 -4.99 8.55
CA ILE A 201 3.50 -4.46 8.73
C ILE A 201 3.67 -3.99 10.17
N VAL A 202 4.62 -4.61 10.86
CA VAL A 202 4.91 -4.35 12.29
C VAL A 202 6.20 -3.52 12.41
N PRO A 203 6.16 -2.36 13.09
CA PRO A 203 7.30 -1.44 13.15
C PRO A 203 8.38 -1.86 14.14
N LEU A 204 9.62 -2.00 13.65
CA LEU A 204 10.82 -2.10 14.48
C LEU A 204 11.91 -1.11 14.00
N LYS A 205 11.69 0.18 14.30
CA LYS A 205 12.62 1.28 13.97
C LYS A 205 13.93 1.14 14.75
N GLY A 206 15.04 1.55 14.14
CA GLY A 206 16.39 1.57 14.75
C GLY A 206 17.21 0.29 14.55
N GLN A 207 16.63 -0.78 13.99
CA GLN A 207 17.32 -2.04 13.70
C GLN A 207 17.77 -2.11 12.23
N ARG A 208 18.66 -3.06 11.88
CA ARG A 208 19.14 -3.18 10.49
C ARG A 208 18.04 -3.78 9.62
N VAL A 209 18.03 -3.41 8.35
CA VAL A 209 17.03 -3.93 7.40
C VAL A 209 17.10 -5.46 7.27
N VAL A 210 18.30 -6.03 7.35
CA VAL A 210 18.53 -7.49 7.33
C VAL A 210 17.92 -8.23 8.53
N ASP A 211 17.61 -7.54 9.63
CA ASP A 211 16.96 -8.13 10.80
C ASP A 211 15.43 -8.19 10.64
N SER A 212 14.88 -7.71 9.51
CA SER A 212 13.46 -7.85 9.16
C SER A 212 13.11 -9.32 8.95
N THR A 213 11.87 -9.71 9.29
CA THR A 213 11.40 -11.09 9.13
C THR A 213 9.89 -11.14 8.87
N VAL A 214 9.41 -12.27 8.38
CA VAL A 214 7.99 -12.56 8.21
C VAL A 214 7.60 -13.78 9.02
N LEU A 215 6.50 -13.66 9.76
CA LEU A 215 5.95 -14.72 10.60
C LEU A 215 4.48 -14.95 10.23
N PRO A 216 4.01 -16.21 10.17
CA PRO A 216 2.59 -16.49 10.04
C PRO A 216 1.85 -16.00 11.28
N GLY A 217 0.65 -15.46 11.15
CA GLY A 217 -0.13 -14.91 12.26
C GLY A 217 0.16 -13.44 12.60
N ILE A 218 -0.22 -13.05 13.81
CA ILE A 218 -0.24 -11.63 14.24
C ILE A 218 0.76 -11.41 15.37
N LEU A 219 1.64 -10.41 15.20
CA LEU A 219 2.48 -9.89 16.28
C LEU A 219 1.82 -8.66 16.92
N ILE A 220 1.64 -8.69 18.24
CA ILE A 220 1.14 -7.57 19.04
C ILE A 220 2.27 -7.11 19.96
N GLU A 221 2.65 -5.83 19.88
CA GLU A 221 3.67 -5.25 20.77
C GLU A 221 3.15 -5.21 22.22
N LEU A 222 3.98 -5.69 23.16
CA LEU A 222 3.70 -5.69 24.59
C LEU A 222 4.60 -4.67 25.31
N SER A 223 4.07 -4.02 26.35
CA SER A 223 4.89 -3.25 27.27
C SER A 223 5.65 -4.17 28.24
N GLU A 224 6.92 -3.83 28.54
CA GLU A 224 7.86 -4.64 29.33
C GLU A 224 7.30 -5.12 30.68
N ILE A 225 6.42 -4.32 31.29
CA ILE A 225 5.80 -4.58 32.60
C ILE A 225 4.95 -5.89 32.59
N ARG A 226 4.48 -6.35 31.42
CA ARG A 226 3.58 -7.50 31.32
C ARG A 226 4.28 -8.86 31.34
N LEU A 227 5.58 -8.93 31.08
CA LEU A 227 6.29 -10.20 30.83
C LEU A 227 6.45 -11.07 32.07
N MET A 228 6.61 -10.49 33.26
CA MET A 228 6.91 -11.24 34.48
C MET A 228 5.75 -12.16 34.94
N LYS A 229 4.58 -12.08 34.32
CA LYS A 229 3.41 -12.92 34.65
C LYS A 229 2.96 -13.85 33.51
N ILE A 230 3.65 -13.83 32.37
CA ILE A 230 3.25 -14.55 31.16
C ILE A 230 4.23 -15.71 30.94
N LEU A 231 4.00 -16.90 31.52
CA LEU A 231 4.20 -18.23 30.88
C LEU A 231 4.14 -19.39 31.90
N PRO A 232 3.75 -20.63 31.49
CA PRO A 232 3.23 -21.01 30.17
C PRO A 232 1.82 -21.62 30.25
N VAL A 233 0.85 -21.05 29.54
CA VAL A 233 -0.31 -21.84 29.10
C VAL A 233 0.12 -22.55 27.81
N LYS A 234 1.07 -23.50 27.93
CA LYS A 234 1.18 -24.57 26.93
C LYS A 234 0.00 -25.50 27.20
N LYS A 235 -1.20 -25.07 26.82
CA LYS A 235 -2.31 -25.99 26.63
C LYS A 235 -2.03 -26.72 25.33
N SER A 236 -2.29 -28.03 25.33
CA SER A 236 -2.21 -28.83 24.10
C SER A 236 -3.38 -28.51 23.14
N ASP A 237 -4.39 -27.81 23.63
CA ASP A 237 -5.63 -27.46 22.94
C ASP A 237 -5.65 -25.99 22.51
N SER A 238 -6.48 -25.68 21.51
CA SER A 238 -6.69 -24.31 21.02
C SER A 238 -7.14 -23.36 22.14
N LEU A 239 -6.56 -22.17 22.18
CA LEU A 239 -6.87 -21.15 23.19
C LEU A 239 -8.15 -20.40 22.82
N LYS A 240 -9.11 -20.28 23.75
CA LYS A 240 -10.37 -19.55 23.51
C LYS A 240 -10.16 -18.05 23.63
N VAL A 241 -10.59 -17.29 22.63
CA VAL A 241 -10.33 -15.84 22.50
C VAL A 241 -11.63 -15.03 22.52
N ALA A 242 -11.62 -13.91 23.24
CA ALA A 242 -12.64 -12.87 23.18
C ALA A 242 -12.03 -11.57 22.64
N LEU A 243 -12.69 -10.93 21.67
CA LEU A 243 -12.23 -9.69 21.05
C LEU A 243 -13.24 -8.56 21.29
N PHE A 244 -12.84 -7.51 21.99
CA PHE A 244 -13.68 -6.36 22.33
C PHE A 244 -13.35 -5.13 21.49
N ARG A 245 -14.39 -4.49 20.95
CA ARG A 245 -14.32 -3.21 20.25
C ARG A 245 -14.57 -2.01 21.18
N VAL A 246 -15.36 -2.24 22.23
CA VAL A 246 -15.71 -1.23 23.23
C VAL A 246 -14.58 -0.96 24.20
N SER A 247 -14.64 0.16 24.91
CA SER A 247 -13.74 0.39 26.03
C SER A 247 -14.22 -0.40 27.23
N LEU A 248 -13.31 -1.11 27.90
CA LEU A 248 -13.57 -1.81 29.16
C LEU A 248 -13.00 -1.01 30.35
N SER A 249 -12.85 0.32 30.20
CA SER A 249 -12.36 1.24 31.23
C SER A 249 -13.45 1.70 32.19
N GLY A 250 -14.73 1.52 31.86
CA GLY A 250 -15.83 2.08 32.64
C GLY A 250 -16.11 3.56 32.33
N ASP A 251 -15.50 4.10 31.27
CA ASP A 251 -15.86 5.43 30.78
C ASP A 251 -17.31 5.37 30.29
N LEU A 252 -18.17 6.19 30.90
CA LEU A 252 -19.53 6.40 30.41
C LEU A 252 -19.39 6.93 28.99
N SER A 253 -19.90 6.19 28.01
CA SER A 253 -19.96 6.67 26.64
C SER A 253 -20.65 8.02 26.65
N ASP A 254 -20.02 9.02 26.01
CA ASP A 254 -20.49 10.39 25.84
C ASP A 254 -22.03 10.45 25.72
N THR A 255 -22.70 10.72 26.84
CA THR A 255 -24.16 10.63 26.97
C THR A 255 -24.87 11.78 26.26
N GLY A 256 -24.33 12.29 25.15
CA GLY A 256 -24.82 13.51 24.50
C GLY A 256 -25.06 14.66 25.50
N GLU A 257 -26.01 15.54 25.20
CA GLU A 257 -26.50 16.58 26.12
C GLU A 257 -27.54 16.02 27.14
N GLY A 258 -27.44 14.74 27.51
CA GLY A 258 -28.33 14.12 28.49
C GLY A 258 -27.77 14.20 29.92
N SER A 259 -28.56 14.70 30.87
CA SER A 259 -28.22 14.63 32.29
C SER A 259 -28.57 13.26 32.87
N VAL A 260 -27.59 12.60 33.50
CA VAL A 260 -27.83 11.37 34.26
C VAL A 260 -28.23 11.75 35.69
N VAL A 261 -29.48 11.48 36.07
CA VAL A 261 -29.96 11.68 37.44
C VAL A 261 -29.63 10.44 38.26
N VAL A 262 -28.70 10.56 39.20
CA VAL A 262 -28.30 9.47 40.10
C VAL A 262 -29.01 9.64 41.45
N SER A 263 -29.69 8.60 41.92
CA SER A 263 -30.34 8.59 43.23
C SER A 263 -29.32 8.67 44.37
N TYR A 264 -29.69 9.36 45.46
CA TYR A 264 -28.84 9.55 46.63
C TYR A 264 -28.35 8.20 47.20
N GLY A 265 -27.04 8.05 47.37
CA GLY A 265 -26.39 6.84 47.90
C GLY A 265 -25.89 5.82 46.87
N VAL A 266 -26.15 6.03 45.56
CA VAL A 266 -25.60 5.17 44.50
C VAL A 266 -24.34 5.82 43.91
N SER A 267 -23.18 5.20 44.13
CA SER A 267 -21.95 5.57 43.43
C SER A 267 -21.94 4.93 42.04
N LEU A 268 -22.10 5.75 41.02
CA LEU A 268 -22.13 5.31 39.62
C LEU A 268 -20.86 4.55 39.21
N GLU A 269 -19.70 4.98 39.72
CA GLU A 269 -18.40 4.33 39.49
C GLU A 269 -18.39 2.86 39.96
N ASN A 270 -18.93 2.58 41.14
CA ASN A 270 -18.99 1.21 41.67
C ASN A 270 -19.96 0.36 40.85
N ALA A 271 -21.10 0.92 40.41
CA ALA A 271 -22.05 0.18 39.57
C ALA A 271 -21.42 -0.23 38.22
N VAL A 272 -20.65 0.67 37.59
CA VAL A 272 -19.92 0.37 36.36
C VAL A 272 -18.81 -0.66 36.61
N LEU A 273 -18.08 -0.53 37.72
CA LEU A 273 -17.05 -1.48 38.10
C LEU A 273 -17.64 -2.89 38.34
N ASP A 274 -18.78 -2.98 39.02
CA ASP A 274 -19.50 -4.24 39.24
C ASP A 274 -19.95 -4.86 37.93
N GLN A 275 -20.44 -4.06 36.98
CA GLN A 275 -20.77 -4.55 35.63
C GLN A 275 -19.54 -5.11 34.91
N LEU A 276 -18.39 -4.43 34.98
CA LEU A 276 -17.13 -4.91 34.41
C LEU A 276 -16.64 -6.20 35.08
N LEU A 277 -16.77 -6.32 36.40
CA LEU A 277 -16.40 -7.53 37.12
C LEU A 277 -17.35 -8.69 36.82
N ASN A 278 -18.64 -8.44 36.62
CA ASN A 278 -19.60 -9.45 36.19
C ASN A 278 -19.29 -9.94 34.77
N LEU A 279 -18.91 -9.05 33.86
CA LEU A 279 -18.36 -9.43 32.55
C LEU A 279 -17.11 -10.31 32.71
N GLY A 280 -16.20 -9.95 33.62
CA GLY A 280 -15.04 -10.76 33.97
C GLY A 280 -15.42 -12.16 34.45
N ARG A 281 -16.41 -12.27 35.35
CA ARG A 281 -16.93 -13.56 35.84
C ARG A 281 -17.50 -14.40 34.69
N GLN A 282 -18.26 -13.78 33.78
CA GLN A 282 -18.79 -14.46 32.59
C GLN A 282 -17.66 -14.99 31.69
N LEU A 283 -16.62 -14.20 31.43
CA LEU A 283 -15.48 -14.64 30.61
C LEU A 283 -14.74 -15.83 31.23
N VAL A 284 -14.61 -15.84 32.56
CA VAL A 284 -13.99 -16.95 33.30
C VAL A 284 -14.89 -18.20 33.28
N SER A 285 -16.20 -18.05 33.48
CA SER A 285 -17.14 -19.18 33.39
C SER A 285 -17.19 -19.78 31.99
N ASP A 286 -17.03 -18.94 30.96
CA ASP A 286 -17.00 -19.36 29.57
C ASP A 286 -15.64 -19.96 29.16
N HIS A 287 -14.69 -20.10 30.09
CA HIS A 287 -13.34 -20.64 29.88
C HIS A 287 -12.55 -19.90 28.79
N VAL A 288 -12.65 -18.56 28.75
CA VAL A 288 -11.83 -17.72 27.85
C VAL A 288 -10.39 -17.66 28.36
N ASP A 289 -9.42 -17.92 27.48
CA ASP A 289 -8.00 -17.87 27.81
C ASP A 289 -7.37 -16.49 27.50
N LEU A 290 -7.83 -15.84 26.42
CA LEU A 290 -7.27 -14.59 25.91
C LEU A 290 -8.36 -13.55 25.66
N VAL A 291 -8.21 -12.38 26.28
CA VAL A 291 -9.06 -11.21 26.06
C VAL A 291 -8.25 -10.14 25.34
N LEU A 292 -8.66 -9.80 24.12
CA LEU A 292 -8.09 -8.73 23.32
C LEU A 292 -9.07 -7.56 23.28
N CYS A 293 -8.59 -6.35 23.55
CA CYS A 293 -9.42 -5.15 23.50
C CYS A 293 -8.77 -4.08 22.60
N GLN A 294 -9.58 -3.54 21.68
CA GLN A 294 -9.17 -2.42 20.83
C GLN A 294 -8.70 -1.22 21.66
N LYS A 295 -9.44 -0.95 22.75
CA LYS A 295 -9.31 0.21 23.64
C LYS A 295 -8.72 -0.23 24.99
N VAL A 296 -8.91 0.58 26.03
CA VAL A 296 -8.35 0.35 27.37
C VAL A 296 -9.20 -0.65 28.14
N ILE A 297 -8.56 -1.43 29.02
CA ILE A 297 -9.25 -2.28 30.01
C ILE A 297 -8.96 -1.73 31.42
N HIS A 298 -9.99 -1.63 32.25
CA HIS A 298 -9.92 -1.14 33.62
C HIS A 298 -8.93 -1.97 34.46
N PRO A 299 -8.06 -1.35 35.30
CA PRO A 299 -7.05 -2.07 36.07
C PRO A 299 -7.62 -3.19 36.95
N SER A 300 -8.74 -2.96 37.63
CA SER A 300 -9.38 -3.97 38.49
C SER A 300 -9.86 -5.19 37.70
N LEU A 301 -10.39 -4.98 36.49
CA LEU A 301 -10.80 -6.08 35.60
C LEU A 301 -9.58 -6.86 35.11
N LYS A 302 -8.49 -6.18 34.72
CA LYS A 302 -7.23 -6.85 34.36
C LYS A 302 -6.67 -7.69 35.51
N GLN A 303 -6.71 -7.17 36.73
CA GLN A 303 -6.26 -7.90 37.91
C GLN A 303 -7.13 -9.13 38.16
N PHE A 304 -8.46 -8.97 38.10
CA PHE A 304 -9.41 -10.08 38.24
C PHE A 304 -9.13 -11.18 37.21
N LEU A 305 -9.05 -10.83 35.93
CA LEU A 305 -8.73 -11.78 34.85
C LEU A 305 -7.37 -12.46 35.07
N GLY A 306 -6.36 -11.72 35.51
CA GLY A 306 -5.02 -12.25 35.80
C GLY A 306 -5.00 -13.25 36.96
N VAL A 307 -5.77 -13.02 38.03
CA VAL A 307 -5.92 -13.99 39.14
C VAL A 307 -6.55 -15.30 38.65
N HIS A 308 -7.48 -15.21 37.70
CA HIS A 308 -8.13 -16.36 37.08
C HIS A 308 -7.37 -16.92 35.86
N ARG A 309 -6.10 -16.53 35.66
CA ARG A 309 -5.22 -17.00 34.57
C ARG A 309 -5.72 -16.69 33.14
N VAL A 310 -6.54 -15.65 32.98
CA VAL A 310 -6.96 -15.12 31.68
C VAL A 310 -6.04 -13.98 31.26
N LEU A 311 -5.43 -14.08 30.07
CA LEU A 311 -4.52 -13.05 29.56
C LEU A 311 -5.32 -11.89 28.96
N ALA A 312 -5.17 -10.69 29.51
CA ALA A 312 -5.85 -9.49 29.01
C ALA A 312 -4.86 -8.53 28.33
N ILE A 313 -5.12 -8.21 27.06
CA ILE A 313 -4.34 -7.28 26.25
C ILE A 313 -5.26 -6.18 25.76
N ASP A 314 -4.97 -4.96 26.19
CA ASP A 314 -5.67 -3.77 25.77
C ASP A 314 -4.83 -2.93 24.81
N ARG A 315 -5.45 -1.91 24.21
CA ARG A 315 -4.84 -0.96 23.28
C ARG A 315 -4.24 -1.62 22.04
N VAL A 316 -4.89 -2.68 21.57
CA VAL A 316 -4.51 -3.40 20.35
C VAL A 316 -4.64 -2.50 19.10
N GLY A 317 -5.51 -1.48 19.16
CA GLY A 317 -5.67 -0.50 18.09
C GLY A 317 -6.62 -0.95 16.98
N ALA A 318 -7.22 0.02 16.29
CA ALA A 318 -8.28 -0.25 15.31
C ALA A 318 -7.79 -1.06 14.09
N ALA A 319 -6.56 -0.83 13.65
CA ALA A 319 -6.00 -1.44 12.45
C ALA A 319 -5.83 -2.97 12.56
N LEU A 320 -5.71 -3.51 13.78
CA LEU A 320 -5.55 -4.94 14.01
C LEU A 320 -6.87 -5.68 14.22
N MET A 321 -8.00 -4.98 14.35
CA MET A 321 -9.29 -5.61 14.69
C MET A 321 -9.80 -6.57 13.62
N GLU A 322 -9.75 -6.16 12.34
CA GLU A 322 -10.18 -7.02 11.24
C GLU A 322 -9.22 -8.20 11.03
N PRO A 323 -7.87 -8.01 10.98
CA PRO A 323 -6.96 -9.15 10.94
C PRO A 323 -7.09 -10.11 12.11
N LEU A 324 -7.29 -9.60 13.33
CA LEU A 324 -7.48 -10.45 14.52
C LEU A 324 -8.76 -11.27 14.41
N SER A 325 -9.87 -10.64 14.03
CA SER A 325 -11.14 -11.33 13.80
C SER A 325 -11.01 -12.45 12.75
N LYS A 326 -10.23 -12.23 11.67
CA LYS A 326 -9.94 -13.26 10.66
C LYS A 326 -9.09 -14.40 11.21
N VAL A 327 -8.05 -14.10 11.99
CA VAL A 327 -7.11 -15.09 12.55
C VAL A 327 -7.77 -15.94 13.64
N THR A 328 -8.58 -15.32 14.49
CA THR A 328 -9.19 -15.99 15.64
C THR A 328 -10.59 -16.53 15.34
N GLY A 329 -11.24 -16.08 14.26
CA GLY A 329 -12.65 -16.34 13.98
C GLY A 329 -13.62 -15.63 14.93
N THR A 330 -13.15 -14.72 15.79
CA THR A 330 -14.02 -14.00 16.75
C THR A 330 -14.92 -12.99 16.03
N GLN A 331 -16.16 -12.84 16.50
CA GLN A 331 -16.98 -11.67 16.19
C GLN A 331 -16.66 -10.55 17.20
N PRO A 332 -16.22 -9.36 16.76
CA PRO A 332 -15.85 -8.28 17.68
C PRO A 332 -17.04 -7.84 18.56
N ILE A 333 -16.88 -7.95 19.88
CA ILE A 333 -17.91 -7.66 20.88
C ILE A 333 -18.05 -6.14 21.05
N GLY A 334 -19.27 -5.66 20.81
CA GLY A 334 -19.64 -4.25 20.76
C GLY A 334 -20.40 -3.72 21.99
N SER A 335 -20.58 -4.52 23.04
CA SER A 335 -21.32 -4.13 24.25
C SER A 335 -20.73 -4.74 25.52
N LEU A 336 -21.10 -4.18 26.68
CA LEU A 336 -20.77 -4.71 28.02
C LEU A 336 -21.87 -5.65 28.56
N GLY A 337 -22.82 -6.05 27.70
CA GLY A 337 -23.91 -6.94 28.07
C GLY A 337 -23.51 -8.41 28.05
N SER A 338 -24.50 -9.30 28.06
CA SER A 338 -24.25 -10.73 27.91
C SER A 338 -23.62 -11.05 26.57
N ILE A 339 -22.49 -11.77 26.61
CA ILE A 339 -21.77 -12.22 25.42
C ILE A 339 -22.42 -13.49 24.87
N SER A 340 -22.63 -13.56 23.55
CA SER A 340 -23.07 -14.79 22.91
C SER A 340 -21.91 -15.79 22.76
N PRO A 341 -22.13 -17.10 22.93
CA PRO A 341 -21.08 -18.11 22.73
C PRO A 341 -20.46 -18.07 21.32
N SER A 342 -21.22 -17.65 20.31
CA SER A 342 -20.78 -17.46 18.92
C SER A 342 -19.80 -16.30 18.71
N SER A 343 -19.64 -15.41 19.70
CA SER A 343 -18.70 -14.29 19.60
C SER A 343 -17.26 -14.70 19.89
N TYR A 344 -17.07 -15.80 20.62
CA TYR A 344 -15.76 -16.33 20.93
C TYR A 344 -15.13 -17.01 19.72
N GLY A 345 -13.82 -16.92 19.64
CA GLY A 345 -13.02 -17.60 18.62
C GLY A 345 -11.92 -18.44 19.27
N SER A 346 -10.99 -18.92 18.46
CA SER A 346 -9.88 -19.73 18.93
C SER A 346 -8.59 -19.39 18.20
N VAL A 347 -7.45 -19.61 18.86
CA VAL A 347 -6.11 -19.50 18.26
C VAL A 347 -5.31 -20.74 18.60
N LYS A 348 -4.45 -21.20 17.68
CA LYS A 348 -3.72 -22.45 17.82
C LYS A 348 -2.74 -22.40 18.98
N ASP A 349 -1.91 -21.36 18.99
CA ASP A 349 -0.85 -21.21 19.96
C ASP A 349 -0.50 -19.73 20.15
N LEU A 350 0.15 -19.45 21.27
CA LEU A 350 0.53 -18.13 21.72
C LEU A 350 1.97 -18.15 22.25
N CYS A 351 2.87 -17.47 21.54
CA CYS A 351 4.27 -17.39 21.91
C CYS A 351 4.67 -15.96 22.26
N THR A 352 5.58 -15.79 23.23
CA THR A 352 6.27 -14.51 23.42
C THR A 352 7.51 -14.49 22.54
N ALA A 353 7.74 -13.38 21.85
CA ALA A 353 8.90 -13.18 20.99
C ALA A 353 9.57 -11.85 21.33
N LYS A 354 10.90 -11.86 21.39
CA LYS A 354 11.69 -10.65 21.60
C LYS A 354 12.41 -10.29 20.31
N PHE A 355 12.23 -9.06 19.84
CA PHE A 355 12.95 -8.52 18.70
C PHE A 355 13.61 -7.20 19.09
N GLY A 356 14.94 -7.18 19.06
CA GLY A 356 15.72 -6.06 19.62
C GLY A 356 15.42 -5.87 21.11
N PHE A 357 14.96 -4.67 21.47
CA PHE A 357 14.56 -4.33 22.84
C PHE A 357 13.04 -4.48 23.09
N LYS A 358 12.26 -4.78 22.05
CA LYS A 358 10.82 -4.87 22.13
C LYS A 358 10.35 -6.30 22.33
N TRP A 359 9.24 -6.43 23.03
CA TRP A 359 8.56 -7.71 23.25
C TRP A 359 7.25 -7.74 22.50
N PHE A 360 6.97 -8.90 21.93
CA PHE A 360 5.79 -9.14 21.13
C PHE A 360 5.11 -10.40 21.63
N LEU A 361 3.79 -10.40 21.50
CA LEU A 361 2.98 -11.58 21.57
C LEU A 361 2.67 -12.04 20.15
N HIS A 362 3.00 -13.29 19.87
CA HIS A 362 2.81 -13.92 18.58
C HIS A 362 1.60 -14.86 18.65
N LEU A 363 0.52 -14.45 17.99
CA LEU A 363 -0.69 -15.25 17.82
C LEU A 363 -0.53 -16.11 16.57
N ILE A 364 -0.46 -17.43 16.77
CA ILE A 364 -0.27 -18.41 15.70
C ILE A 364 -1.66 -18.96 15.31
N PRO A 365 -2.17 -18.68 14.10
CA PRO A 365 -3.46 -19.21 13.66
C PRO A 365 -3.39 -20.71 13.33
N ASN A 366 -4.57 -21.31 13.16
CA ASN A 366 -4.69 -22.66 12.58
C ASN A 366 -4.31 -22.64 11.09
N GLU A 367 -4.75 -21.62 10.35
CA GLU A 367 -4.44 -21.41 8.93
C GLU A 367 -3.67 -20.08 8.74
N ALA A 368 -2.63 -20.10 7.92
CA ALA A 368 -1.68 -18.99 7.82
C ALA A 368 -2.13 -17.82 6.92
N THR A 369 -3.44 -17.60 6.72
CA THR A 369 -3.97 -16.58 5.80
C THR A 369 -3.59 -15.14 6.18
N VAL A 370 -3.23 -14.89 7.44
CA VAL A 370 -2.70 -13.60 7.89
C VAL A 370 -1.27 -13.79 8.33
N CYS A 371 -0.40 -12.84 7.96
CA CYS A 371 1.00 -12.85 8.38
C CYS A 371 1.46 -11.48 8.88
N SER A 372 2.50 -11.46 9.71
CA SER A 372 3.17 -10.26 10.20
C SER A 372 4.53 -10.09 9.55
N LEU A 373 4.70 -9.02 8.80
CA LEU A 373 5.99 -8.57 8.27
C LEU A 373 6.61 -7.59 9.28
N LEU A 374 7.54 -8.09 10.10
CA LEU A 374 8.34 -7.27 11.00
C LEU A 374 9.39 -6.51 10.18
N LEU A 375 9.21 -5.20 10.07
CA LEU A 375 10.02 -4.36 9.20
C LEU A 375 10.99 -3.51 10.00
N CYS A 376 12.27 -3.62 9.68
CA CYS A 376 13.38 -2.96 10.34
C CYS A 376 14.05 -1.94 9.42
N ASN A 377 14.43 -0.78 9.97
CA ASN A 377 15.34 0.17 9.32
C ASN A 377 15.94 1.10 10.38
N ARG A 378 17.24 1.42 10.25
CA ARG A 378 17.97 2.27 11.19
C ARG A 378 17.47 3.71 11.14
N ASN A 379 17.14 4.19 9.94
CA ASN A 379 16.64 5.54 9.75
C ASN A 379 15.10 5.54 9.79
N GLY A 380 14.52 6.32 10.70
CA GLY A 380 13.07 6.43 10.86
C GLY A 380 12.35 6.97 9.62
N THR A 381 12.97 7.90 8.88
CA THR A 381 12.35 8.45 7.65
C THR A 381 12.38 7.44 6.51
N ALA A 382 13.52 6.75 6.34
CA ALA A 382 13.64 5.65 5.38
C ALA A 382 12.72 4.48 5.74
N TRP A 383 12.45 4.25 7.03
CA TRP A 383 11.47 3.26 7.47
C TRP A 383 10.05 3.61 7.01
N ASP A 384 9.63 4.87 7.18
CA ASP A 384 8.29 5.31 6.79
C ASP A 384 8.08 5.16 5.27
N GLU A 385 9.11 5.47 4.48
CA GLU A 385 9.12 5.23 3.02
C GLU A 385 9.10 3.73 2.69
N LEU A 386 9.91 2.92 3.39
CA LEU A 386 9.99 1.48 3.16
C LEU A 386 8.65 0.80 3.47
N LYS A 387 7.96 1.21 4.54
CA LYS A 387 6.62 0.72 4.88
C LYS A 387 5.66 0.91 3.70
N LEU A 388 5.58 2.12 3.16
CA LEU A 388 4.70 2.40 2.02
C LEU A 388 5.14 1.61 0.78
N THR A 389 6.44 1.46 0.55
CA THR A 389 6.97 0.68 -0.58
C THR A 389 6.59 -0.79 -0.48
N CYS A 390 6.67 -1.39 0.71
CA CYS A 390 6.23 -2.76 0.94
C CYS A 390 4.72 -2.91 0.68
N GLN A 391 3.90 -1.93 1.10
CA GLN A 391 2.47 -1.93 0.83
C GLN A 391 2.17 -1.85 -0.67
N THR A 392 2.88 -0.99 -1.41
CA THR A 392 2.78 -0.93 -2.88
C THR A 392 3.16 -2.27 -3.51
N ALA A 393 4.28 -2.86 -3.11
CA ALA A 393 4.73 -4.14 -3.68
C ALA A 393 3.73 -5.28 -3.43
N LEU A 394 3.20 -5.37 -2.21
CA LEU A 394 2.15 -6.34 -1.86
C LEU A 394 0.89 -6.14 -2.70
N HIS A 395 0.43 -4.89 -2.85
CA HIS A 395 -0.75 -4.61 -3.65
C HIS A 395 -0.53 -4.90 -5.15
N VAL A 396 0.66 -4.59 -5.69
CA VAL A 396 1.03 -4.96 -7.07
C VAL A 396 0.94 -6.48 -7.27
N LEU A 397 1.46 -7.28 -6.33
CA LEU A 397 1.32 -8.74 -6.39
C LEU A 397 -0.15 -9.19 -6.35
N GLN A 398 -0.99 -8.57 -5.52
CA GLN A 398 -2.43 -8.85 -5.49
C GLN A 398 -3.13 -8.51 -6.81
N LEU A 399 -2.74 -7.41 -7.46
CA LEU A 399 -3.26 -7.04 -8.78
C LEU A 399 -2.85 -8.06 -9.85
N THR A 400 -1.63 -8.62 -9.76
CA THR A 400 -1.21 -9.65 -10.71
C THR A 400 -2.04 -10.94 -10.61
N ILE A 401 -2.63 -11.26 -9.46
CA ILE A 401 -3.58 -12.39 -9.37
C ILE A 401 -4.84 -12.11 -10.19
N LYS A 402 -5.34 -10.87 -10.19
CA LYS A 402 -6.54 -10.48 -10.95
C LYS A 402 -6.26 -10.41 -12.45
N GLU A 403 -5.10 -9.88 -12.81
CA GLU A 403 -4.64 -9.79 -14.20
C GLU A 403 -3.24 -10.41 -14.30
N PRO A 404 -3.11 -11.69 -14.72
CA PRO A 404 -1.87 -12.46 -14.68
C PRO A 404 -0.92 -12.11 -15.83
N CYS A 405 -0.67 -10.82 -16.02
CA CYS A 405 0.19 -10.28 -17.05
C CYS A 405 0.93 -9.04 -16.54
N VAL A 406 2.16 -8.88 -17.00
CA VAL A 406 3.02 -7.73 -16.67
C VAL A 406 3.54 -7.09 -17.94
N LEU A 407 3.93 -5.83 -17.83
CA LEU A 407 4.48 -5.05 -18.94
C LEU A 407 5.96 -4.76 -18.72
N LEU A 408 6.71 -4.66 -19.81
CA LEU A 408 8.12 -4.27 -19.78
C LEU A 408 8.26 -2.83 -19.25
N GLY A 409 8.96 -2.70 -18.11
CA GLY A 409 9.20 -1.43 -17.44
C GLY A 409 10.30 -0.57 -18.09
N GLY A 410 10.76 0.45 -17.35
CA GLY A 410 11.91 1.26 -17.74
C GLY A 410 11.69 2.15 -18.97
N GLY A 411 10.45 2.50 -19.30
CA GLY A 411 10.13 3.28 -20.50
C GLY A 411 9.96 2.44 -21.78
N CYS A 412 10.13 1.11 -21.68
CA CYS A 412 10.03 0.21 -22.83
C CYS A 412 8.60 0.20 -23.40
N THR A 413 7.60 -0.02 -22.54
CA THR A 413 6.19 -0.03 -22.95
C THR A 413 5.76 1.29 -23.58
N GLU A 414 6.14 2.42 -22.99
CA GLU A 414 5.80 3.76 -23.48
C GLU A 414 6.45 4.04 -24.85
N THR A 415 7.73 3.69 -25.00
CA THR A 415 8.46 3.85 -26.26
C THR A 415 7.89 2.96 -27.35
N HIS A 416 7.57 1.72 -27.00
CA HIS A 416 6.95 0.74 -27.89
C HIS A 416 5.58 1.19 -28.37
N LEU A 417 4.71 1.66 -27.45
CA LEU A 417 3.40 2.21 -27.79
C LEU A 417 3.52 3.43 -28.71
N ALA A 418 4.45 4.34 -28.43
CA ALA A 418 4.69 5.50 -29.28
C ALA A 418 5.11 5.08 -30.71
N ALA A 419 5.95 4.05 -30.85
CA ALA A 419 6.32 3.49 -32.14
C ALA A 419 5.12 2.82 -32.85
N TYR A 420 4.33 2.04 -32.12
CA TYR A 420 3.12 1.39 -32.63
C TYR A 420 2.09 2.40 -33.16
N ILE A 421 1.79 3.46 -32.40
CA ILE A 421 0.89 4.53 -32.83
C ILE A 421 1.40 5.17 -34.13
N ARG A 422 2.68 5.56 -34.17
CA ARG A 422 3.29 6.12 -35.39
C ARG A 422 3.10 5.16 -36.56
N HIS A 423 3.45 3.89 -36.39
CA HIS A 423 3.31 2.88 -37.43
C HIS A 423 1.86 2.67 -37.90
N LYS A 424 0.85 2.77 -37.03
CA LYS A 424 -0.56 2.66 -37.44
C LYS A 424 -1.07 3.88 -38.20
N VAL A 425 -0.55 5.06 -37.88
CA VAL A 425 -0.99 6.34 -38.47
C VAL A 425 -0.26 6.67 -39.80
N PHE A 426 1.00 6.28 -39.95
CA PHE A 426 1.79 6.59 -41.16
C PHE A 426 1.26 5.95 -42.48
N PRO A 427 0.87 4.67 -42.53
CA PRO A 427 0.36 4.02 -43.74
C PRO A 427 -1.01 4.55 -44.18
N THR A 428 -1.88 4.86 -43.21
CA THR A 428 -3.21 5.44 -43.47
C THR A 428 -3.13 6.86 -44.02
N TRP A 429 -2.05 7.60 -43.72
CA TRP A 429 -1.78 8.90 -44.33
C TRP A 429 -1.33 8.78 -45.79
N ARG A 430 -0.44 7.83 -46.14
CA ARG A 430 -0.02 7.61 -47.54
C ARG A 430 -1.14 7.08 -48.46
N SER A 431 -2.11 6.35 -47.93
CA SER A 431 -3.25 5.88 -48.72
C SER A 431 -4.30 6.98 -48.97
N LYS A 432 -4.42 7.97 -48.07
CA LYS A 432 -5.35 9.11 -48.23
C LYS A 432 -4.71 10.36 -48.87
N GLY A 433 -3.41 10.58 -48.69
CA GLY A 433 -2.67 11.74 -49.19
C GLY A 433 -2.23 11.64 -50.66
N ARG A 434 -2.76 10.69 -51.44
CA ARG A 434 -2.51 10.62 -52.89
C ARG A 434 -3.43 11.51 -53.72
N ASN A 435 -4.36 12.24 -53.08
CA ASN A 435 -5.29 13.15 -53.76
C ASN A 435 -5.12 14.63 -53.43
N ASP A 436 -4.16 15.07 -52.61
CA ASP A 436 -3.94 16.51 -52.39
C ASP A 436 -2.44 16.85 -52.29
N GLU A 437 -2.00 17.75 -53.17
CA GLU A 437 -0.68 18.37 -53.19
C GLU A 437 -0.46 19.22 -51.93
N PHE A 438 0.29 18.71 -50.96
CA PHE A 438 1.00 19.56 -49.99
C PHE A 438 2.40 18.98 -49.72
N GLN A 439 3.31 19.32 -50.61
CA GLN A 439 4.75 19.16 -50.42
C GLN A 439 5.28 20.42 -49.73
N LYS A 440 5.76 20.29 -48.49
CA LYS A 440 6.97 20.94 -47.92
C LYS A 440 6.93 20.91 -46.38
N HIS A 441 7.71 20.01 -45.78
CA HIS A 441 8.65 20.30 -44.67
C HIS A 441 9.41 19.00 -44.31
N PRO A 442 10.76 18.96 -44.42
CA PRO A 442 11.53 17.75 -44.13
C PRO A 442 12.04 17.82 -42.70
N LEU A 443 11.28 17.29 -41.75
CA LEU A 443 11.83 16.91 -40.45
C LEU A 443 11.27 15.54 -40.10
N VAL A 444 12.16 14.66 -39.64
CA VAL A 444 11.92 13.26 -39.28
C VAL A 444 12.07 12.27 -40.43
N THR A 445 13.33 12.02 -40.81
CA THR A 445 13.69 10.73 -41.43
C THR A 445 15.05 10.29 -40.89
N ARG A 446 15.02 9.41 -39.89
CA ARG A 446 16.04 8.39 -39.60
C ARG A 446 15.43 7.41 -38.60
N VAL A 447 14.61 6.50 -39.12
CA VAL A 447 14.32 5.24 -38.44
C VAL A 447 15.44 4.30 -38.87
N LEU A 448 16.39 4.03 -37.98
CA LEU A 448 17.27 2.87 -38.15
C LEU A 448 16.43 1.61 -37.92
N PRO A 449 16.58 0.57 -38.75
CA PRO A 449 15.89 -0.69 -38.52
C PRO A 449 16.44 -1.31 -37.23
N LEU A 450 15.60 -1.43 -36.20
CA LEU A 450 15.91 -2.25 -35.04
C LEU A 450 15.79 -3.71 -35.49
N GLY A 451 16.94 -4.32 -35.80
CA GLY A 451 17.05 -5.77 -35.97
C GLY A 451 16.75 -6.51 -34.66
N PRO A 452 16.48 -7.83 -34.72
CA PRO A 452 15.98 -8.61 -33.60
C PRO A 452 17.11 -9.06 -32.66
N HIS A 453 17.94 -8.15 -32.14
CA HIS A 453 18.89 -8.46 -31.07
C HIS A 453 19.21 -7.20 -30.27
N ILE A 454 18.35 -6.87 -29.31
CA ILE A 454 18.70 -5.99 -28.20
C ILE A 454 18.94 -6.90 -27.00
N MET A 455 20.18 -7.37 -26.85
CA MET A 455 20.65 -7.89 -25.57
C MET A 455 20.71 -6.73 -24.58
N PHE A 456 20.00 -6.84 -23.46
CA PHE A 456 20.23 -5.98 -22.30
C PHE A 456 21.63 -6.28 -21.75
N PRO A 457 22.42 -5.26 -21.36
CA PRO A 457 23.64 -5.52 -20.60
C PRO A 457 23.25 -5.97 -19.19
N CYS A 458 23.23 -7.29 -18.97
CA CYS A 458 23.50 -7.84 -17.65
C CYS A 458 24.91 -7.39 -17.26
N THR A 459 25.02 -6.63 -16.17
CA THR A 459 26.31 -6.22 -15.61
C THR A 459 27.00 -7.46 -15.03
N ALA A 460 27.88 -8.07 -15.82
CA ALA A 460 28.81 -9.10 -15.38
C ALA A 460 30.22 -8.52 -15.21
N ASN A 461 30.88 -9.01 -14.15
CA ASN A 461 32.22 -8.68 -13.67
C ASN A 461 33.29 -8.48 -14.75
N ASN A 462 34.18 -7.52 -14.48
CA ASN A 462 35.53 -7.49 -15.05
C ASN A 462 36.32 -8.72 -14.59
N ASN A 463 36.69 -9.58 -15.54
CA ASN A 463 37.90 -10.40 -15.51
C ASN A 463 38.34 -10.67 -16.97
N PRO A 464 39.58 -10.37 -17.37
CA PRO A 464 40.00 -10.53 -18.76
C PRO A 464 40.57 -11.93 -18.99
N GLY A 465 40.10 -12.61 -20.02
CA GLY A 465 40.78 -13.77 -20.60
C GLY A 465 39.92 -15.02 -20.68
N MET A 466 39.20 -15.18 -21.80
CA MET A 466 39.13 -16.42 -22.58
C MET A 466 38.15 -16.25 -23.74
N SER A 467 38.65 -16.47 -24.95
CA SER A 467 37.92 -16.52 -26.21
C SER A 467 37.17 -17.85 -26.34
N TYR A 468 35.85 -17.81 -26.50
CA TYR A 468 35.08 -18.96 -26.98
C TYR A 468 34.01 -18.53 -28.01
N THR A 469 34.16 -19.06 -29.22
CA THR A 469 33.13 -19.13 -30.27
C THR A 469 32.05 -20.13 -29.88
N PHE A 470 30.76 -19.76 -30.02
CA PHE A 470 29.66 -20.73 -29.94
C PHE A 470 28.77 -20.68 -31.18
N ARG A 471 28.75 -21.80 -31.90
CA ARG A 471 27.70 -22.23 -32.82
C ARG A 471 26.58 -22.91 -32.02
N GLY A 472 25.34 -22.62 -32.38
CA GLY A 472 24.29 -23.62 -32.61
C GLY A 472 23.72 -24.43 -31.44
N THR A 473 22.41 -24.21 -31.25
CA THR A 473 21.35 -25.20 -30.97
C THR A 473 21.16 -25.80 -29.57
N SER A 474 19.86 -25.92 -29.27
CA SER A 474 19.14 -26.83 -28.35
C SER A 474 19.08 -26.53 -26.84
N LEU A 475 17.84 -26.24 -26.40
CA LEU A 475 17.12 -26.82 -25.24
C LEU A 475 17.83 -26.86 -23.89
N CYS A 476 17.41 -25.98 -22.97
CA CYS A 476 16.75 -26.31 -21.71
C CYS A 476 16.33 -25.02 -20.99
#